data_AF-A0A845YQJ4-F1
#
_entry.id   AF-A0A845YQJ4-F1
#
_cell.length_a   1.000
_cell.length_b   1.000
_cell.length_c   1.000
_cell.angle_alpha   90.00
_cell.angle_beta   90.00
_cell.angle_gamma   90.00
#
_symmetry.space_group_name_H-M   'P 1'
#
loop_
_entity.id
_entity.type
_entity.pdbx_description
1 polymer ?
#
loop_
_entity_poly.entity_id
_entity_poly.type
_entity_poly.pdbx_seq_one_letter_code
_entity_poly.pdbx_strand_id
1 'polypeptide(L)'
;MVGNYFLSLTKPWVSMTWKKSINTTIITKFYIRSSAQQILRTVAESFRSYYGLIIAYSSGKILDRPRIPNYRKKGGMATFING
;
A
#
# COMPACT_ATOMS: atom_id res chain seq x y z
N MET A 1 -20.24 -54.85 -12.66
CA MET A 1 -19.31 -53.73 -12.99
C MET A 1 -20.07 -52.72 -13.84
N VAL A 2 -20.60 -51.67 -13.25
CA VAL A 2 -21.03 -50.48 -13.99
C VAL A 2 -20.41 -49.30 -13.24
N GLY A 3 -19.29 -48.83 -13.75
CA GLY A 3 -18.55 -47.72 -13.16
C GLY A 3 -19.44 -46.49 -13.12
N ASN A 4 -19.43 -45.79 -11.98
CA ASN A 4 -19.99 -44.46 -11.87
C ASN A 4 -19.07 -43.47 -12.60
N TYR A 5 -19.14 -43.47 -13.93
CA TYR A 5 -18.58 -42.42 -14.79
C TYR A 5 -19.30 -41.07 -14.59
N PHE A 6 -20.33 -41.02 -13.75
CA PHE A 6 -21.16 -39.84 -13.50
C PHE A 6 -20.46 -38.73 -12.69
N LEU A 7 -19.28 -38.99 -12.12
CA LEU A 7 -18.52 -37.99 -11.34
C LEU A 7 -17.39 -37.29 -12.11
N SER A 8 -17.18 -37.56 -13.42
CA SER A 8 -16.03 -36.97 -14.15
C SER A 8 -16.31 -35.68 -14.93
N LEU A 9 -17.53 -35.14 -14.90
CA LEU A 9 -17.90 -33.96 -15.70
C LEU A 9 -18.36 -32.77 -14.85
N THR A 10 -17.57 -32.40 -13.83
CA THR A 10 -17.64 -31.03 -13.32
C THR A 10 -17.16 -30.10 -14.44
N LYS A 11 -18.06 -29.26 -14.94
CA LYS A 11 -17.82 -28.35 -16.07
C LYS A 11 -16.58 -27.48 -15.79
N PRO A 12 -15.42 -27.74 -16.45
CA PRO A 12 -14.13 -27.17 -16.04
C PRO A 12 -14.08 -25.65 -16.20
N TRP A 13 -14.88 -25.10 -17.12
CA TRP A 13 -14.99 -23.67 -17.33
C TRP A 13 -15.58 -22.92 -16.12
N VAL A 14 -16.53 -23.53 -15.40
CA VAL A 14 -17.11 -22.94 -14.20
C VAL A 14 -16.00 -22.84 -13.15
N SER A 15 -15.30 -23.94 -12.87
CA SER A 15 -14.15 -23.94 -11.95
C SER A 15 -13.08 -22.89 -12.29
N MET A 16 -12.77 -22.74 -13.59
CA MET A 16 -11.75 -21.80 -14.08
C MET A 16 -12.18 -20.33 -13.95
N THR A 17 -13.46 -20.01 -14.17
CA THR A 17 -14.01 -18.65 -13.97
C THR A 17 -14.06 -18.26 -12.49
N TRP A 18 -14.46 -19.18 -11.60
CA TRP A 18 -14.41 -18.98 -10.16
C TRP A 18 -12.98 -18.79 -9.66
N LYS A 19 -12.02 -19.62 -10.11
CA LYS A 19 -10.60 -19.48 -9.74
C LYS A 19 -10.02 -18.14 -10.21
N LYS A 20 -10.39 -17.68 -11.41
CA LYS A 20 -9.99 -16.37 -11.95
C LYS A 20 -10.59 -15.21 -11.13
N SER A 21 -11.87 -15.30 -10.75
CA SER A 21 -12.57 -14.30 -9.93
C SER A 21 -12.01 -14.19 -8.50
N ILE A 22 -11.65 -15.32 -7.89
CA ILE A 22 -11.02 -15.37 -6.56
C ILE A 22 -9.63 -14.72 -6.63
N ASN A 23 -8.83 -15.03 -7.65
CA ASN A 23 -7.47 -14.51 -7.79
C ASN A 23 -7.44 -12.97 -7.95
N THR A 24 -8.31 -12.41 -8.79
CA THR A 24 -8.40 -10.94 -8.95
C THR A 24 -8.86 -10.24 -7.67
N THR A 25 -9.79 -10.85 -6.91
CA THR A 25 -10.24 -10.32 -5.62
C THR A 25 -9.13 -10.34 -4.56
N ILE A 26 -8.32 -11.40 -4.55
CA ILE A 26 -7.17 -11.51 -3.63
C ILE A 26 -6.11 -10.46 -3.99
N ILE A 27 -5.76 -10.32 -5.28
CA ILE A 27 -4.75 -9.36 -5.75
C ILE A 27 -5.15 -7.92 -5.39
N THR A 28 -6.40 -7.54 -5.67
CA THR A 28 -6.88 -6.17 -5.39
C THR A 28 -6.88 -5.85 -3.90
N LYS A 29 -7.34 -6.77 -3.06
CA LYS A 29 -7.29 -6.62 -1.60
C LYS A 29 -5.85 -6.53 -1.08
N PHE A 30 -4.94 -7.34 -1.63
CA PHE A 30 -3.53 -7.31 -1.27
C PHE A 30 -2.88 -5.97 -1.65
N TYR A 31 -3.16 -5.45 -2.84
CA TYR A 31 -2.64 -4.17 -3.32
C TYR A 31 -3.07 -3.02 -2.40
N ILE A 32 -4.37 -2.92 -2.11
CA ILE A 32 -4.92 -1.88 -1.21
C ILE A 32 -4.27 -1.96 0.18
N ARG A 33 -4.16 -3.17 0.74
CA ARG A 33 -3.54 -3.38 2.05
C ARG A 33 -2.06 -2.98 2.05
N SER A 34 -1.31 -3.37 1.02
CA SER A 34 0.12 -3.05 0.89
C SER A 34 0.35 -1.55 0.73
N SER A 35 -0.45 -0.87 -0.11
CA SER A 35 -0.35 0.58 -0.29
C SER A 35 -0.68 1.34 1.00
N ALA A 36 -1.72 0.93 1.73
CA ALA A 36 -2.05 1.52 3.03
C ALA A 36 -0.92 1.33 4.05
N GLN A 37 -0.35 0.13 4.13
CA GLN A 37 0.78 -0.17 5.01
C GLN A 37 2.04 0.62 4.64
N GLN A 38 2.30 0.83 3.34
CA GLN A 38 3.42 1.62 2.87
C GLN A 38 3.30 3.08 3.34
N ILE A 39 2.12 3.69 3.21
CA ILE A 39 1.87 5.06 3.66
C ILE A 39 2.07 5.19 5.18
N LEU A 40 1.57 4.23 5.96
CA LEU A 40 1.75 4.25 7.42
C LEU A 40 3.24 4.12 7.81
N ARG A 41 4.01 3.29 7.09
CA ARG A 41 5.46 3.16 7.32
C ARG A 41 6.21 4.43 6.98
N THR A 42 5.94 5.07 5.85
CA THR A 42 6.64 6.31 5.47
C THR A 42 6.38 7.44 6.46
N VAL A 43 5.16 7.52 7.01
CA VAL A 43 4.83 8.46 8.10
C VAL A 43 5.64 8.13 9.36
N ALA A 44 5.68 6.87 9.78
CA ALA A 44 6.45 6.45 10.95
C ALA A 44 7.96 6.71 10.79
N GLU A 45 8.52 6.42 9.63
CA GLU A 45 9.92 6.68 9.28
C GLU A 45 10.24 8.18 9.28
N SER A 46 9.33 9.02 8.80
CA SER A 46 9.47 10.48 8.83
C SER A 46 9.59 11.00 10.26
N PHE A 47 8.76 10.51 11.20
CA PHE A 47 8.87 10.88 12.61
C PHE A 47 10.19 10.42 13.21
N ARG A 48 10.59 9.17 12.98
CA ARG A 48 11.87 8.64 13.48
C ARG A 48 13.06 9.46 12.97
N SER A 49 13.05 9.84 11.70
CA SER A 49 14.07 10.71 11.09
C SER A 49 14.10 12.09 11.76
N TYR A 50 12.94 12.72 11.96
CA TYR A 50 12.84 14.02 12.61
C TYR A 50 13.40 14.03 14.04
N TYR A 51 13.07 13.01 14.84
CA TYR A 51 13.64 12.87 16.18
C TYR A 51 15.16 12.68 16.15
N GLY A 52 15.67 11.89 15.21
CA GLY A 52 17.12 11.74 15.02
C GLY A 52 17.81 13.08 14.73
N LEU A 53 17.19 13.93 13.90
CA LEU A 53 17.70 15.26 13.61
C LEU A 53 17.66 16.19 14.83
N ILE A 54 16.61 16.15 15.65
CA ILE A 54 16.54 16.95 16.89
C ILE A 54 17.67 16.58 17.84
N ILE A 55 17.92 15.30 18.05
CA ILE A 55 18.99 14.81 18.94
C ILE A 55 20.36 15.26 18.39
N ALA A 56 20.56 15.15 17.08
CA ALA A 56 21.81 15.55 16.43
C ALA A 56 22.05 17.08 16.48
N TYR A 57 20.99 17.89 16.32
CA TYR A 57 21.03 19.34 16.53
C TYR A 57 21.33 19.68 17.99
N SER A 58 20.65 19.04 18.94
CA SER A 58 20.86 19.26 20.38
C SER A 58 22.25 18.88 20.87
N SER A 59 22.93 17.95 20.18
CA SER A 59 24.30 17.54 20.47
C SER A 59 25.35 18.39 19.73
N GLY A 60 24.94 19.42 18.99
CA GLY A 60 25.84 20.31 18.25
C GLY A 60 26.48 19.68 17.01
N LYS A 61 26.03 18.49 16.58
CA LYS A 61 26.55 17.80 15.39
C LYS A 61 26.04 18.40 14.08
N ILE A 62 24.92 19.12 14.13
CA ILE A 62 24.30 19.79 12.99
C ILE A 62 24.05 21.24 13.37
N LEU A 63 24.46 22.17 12.51
CA LEU A 63 24.26 23.62 12.69
C LEU A 63 22.84 24.05 12.34
N ASP A 64 22.23 23.36 11.37
CA ASP A 64 20.90 23.70 10.87
C ASP A 64 19.80 23.10 11.74
N ARG A 65 18.87 23.96 12.18
CA ARG A 65 17.72 23.56 12.99
C ARG A 65 16.72 22.75 12.15
N PRO A 66 16.37 21.51 12.54
CA PRO A 66 15.42 20.71 11.78
C PRO A 66 14.03 21.33 11.76
N ARG A 67 13.48 21.48 10.55
CA ARG A 67 12.13 22.02 10.34
C ARG A 67 11.08 20.94 10.59
N ILE A 68 10.00 21.30 11.27
CA ILE A 68 8.85 20.41 11.47
C ILE A 68 8.32 20.00 10.08
N PRO A 69 8.14 18.69 9.81
CA PRO A 69 7.57 18.24 8.55
C PRO A 69 6.19 18.86 8.35
N ASN A 70 6.05 19.73 7.33
CA ASN A 70 4.79 20.38 7.02
C ASN A 70 3.99 19.52 6.05
N TYR A 71 3.10 18.68 6.58
CA TYR A 71 2.28 17.76 5.78
C TYR A 71 1.13 18.47 5.03
N ARG A 72 0.83 19.73 5.36
CA ARG A 72 -0.25 20.49 4.74
C ARG A 72 0.30 21.36 3.60
N LYS A 73 0.16 20.91 2.36
CA LYS A 73 0.26 21.83 1.20
C LYS A 73 -0.96 22.77 1.20
N LYS A 74 -0.75 24.09 1.12
CA LYS A 74 -1.80 25.03 0.67
C LYS A 74 -2.10 24.69 -0.79
N GLY A 75 -3.32 24.25 -1.08
CA GLY A 75 -3.76 23.84 -2.43
C GLY A 75 -3.49 22.36 -2.71
N GLY A 76 -4.17 21.46 -2.02
CA GLY A 76 -4.09 20.01 -2.25
C GLY A 76 -4.33 19.61 -3.72
N MET A 77 -4.07 18.34 -4.02
CA MET A 77 -4.09 17.66 -5.33
C MET A 77 -5.34 17.93 -6.20
N ALA A 78 -5.52 19.14 -6.71
CA ALA A 78 -6.55 19.57 -7.66
C ALA A 78 -6.22 20.98 -8.18
N THR A 79 -5.12 21.13 -8.90
CA THR A 79 -4.99 22.23 -9.86
C THR A 79 -4.30 21.71 -11.11
N PHE A 80 -5.04 20.94 -11.91
CA PHE A 80 -4.88 21.05 -13.35
C PHE A 80 -5.65 22.31 -13.73
N ILE A 81 -4.95 23.44 -13.82
CA ILE A 81 -5.38 24.55 -14.67
C ILE A 81 -4.27 24.73 -15.69
N ASN A 82 -4.63 24.52 -16.96
CA ASN A 82 -3.77 24.77 -18.10
C ASN A 82 -3.20 26.19 -18.02
N GLY A 83 -1.90 26.30 -18.29
CA GLY A 83 -1.19 27.53 -18.62
C GLY A 83 -0.28 27.25 -19.79
#